data_AF-A0A183TK33-F1
#
_entry.id   AF-A0A183TK33-F1
#
_cell.length_a   1.000
_cell.length_b   1.000
_cell.length_c   1.000
_cell.angle_alpha   90.00
_cell.angle_beta   90.00
_cell.angle_gamma   90.00
#
_symmetry.space_group_name_H-M   'P 1'
#
loop_
_entity.id
_entity.type
_entity.pdbx_description
1 polymer ?
#
loop_
_entity_poly.entity_id
_entity_poly.type
_entity_poly.pdbx_seq_one_letter_code
_entity_poly.pdbx_strand_id
1 'polypeptide(L)'
;MQRNRVKGLIVRTRQAFEVDLLNRATVNPKLFYGNPRQNTRNKDPIPLLRTVEGIDLTEDGVKADHLSEFFQSVFTKETSYDYPTNGFEVNTIIETVHFTETTVLKELLGLKESNSPGPDEVRLWKKSLSNGTPASQNAYKMQRNRVKGLIVRTRQAFEVDLLNRATVNPKLFYGLALSYNSHAGVFEVFTI
;
A
#
# COMPACT_ATOMS: atom_id res chain seq x y z
N MET A 1 -7.02 -32.25 -34.76
CA MET A 1 -7.51 -30.93 -35.25
C MET A 1 -8.26 -30.10 -34.21
N GLN A 2 -9.30 -30.62 -33.53
CA GLN A 2 -10.19 -29.83 -32.66
C GLN A 2 -9.49 -29.06 -31.52
N ARG A 3 -8.54 -29.68 -30.79
CA ARG A 3 -7.75 -29.01 -29.71
C ARG A 3 -7.16 -27.67 -30.14
N ASN A 4 -6.65 -27.57 -31.37
CA ASN A 4 -6.02 -26.35 -31.88
C ASN A 4 -7.06 -25.29 -32.24
N ARG A 5 -8.24 -25.69 -32.73
CA ARG A 5 -9.39 -24.77 -32.93
C ARG A 5 -9.86 -24.18 -31.59
N VAL A 6 -10.00 -25.01 -30.55
CA VAL A 6 -10.40 -24.58 -29.19
C VAL A 6 -9.36 -23.65 -28.57
N LYS A 7 -8.05 -24.00 -28.64
CA LYS A 7 -6.97 -23.11 -28.20
C LYS A 7 -7.01 -21.75 -28.93
N GLY A 8 -7.18 -21.76 -30.25
CA GLY A 8 -7.28 -20.54 -31.04
C GLY A 8 -8.52 -19.69 -30.69
N LEU A 9 -9.63 -20.32 -30.33
CA LEU A 9 -10.83 -19.63 -29.85
C LEU A 9 -10.56 -18.96 -28.50
N ILE A 10 -10.01 -19.68 -27.52
CA ILE A 10 -9.65 -19.14 -26.19
C ILE A 10 -8.74 -17.91 -26.30
N VAL A 11 -7.70 -17.98 -27.15
CA VAL A 11 -6.79 -16.86 -27.39
C VAL A 11 -7.53 -15.66 -27.97
N ARG A 12 -8.34 -15.84 -29.02
CA ARG A 12 -9.10 -14.74 -29.64
C ARG A 12 -10.12 -14.11 -28.70
N THR A 13 -10.87 -14.92 -27.94
CA THR A 13 -11.85 -14.42 -26.97
C THR A 13 -11.17 -13.63 -25.85
N ARG A 14 -10.02 -14.10 -25.36
CA ARG A 14 -9.21 -13.38 -24.37
C ARG A 14 -8.68 -12.05 -24.91
N GLN A 15 -8.14 -12.03 -26.14
CA GLN A 15 -7.65 -10.81 -26.78
C GLN A 15 -8.78 -9.79 -27.00
N ALA A 16 -9.96 -10.24 -27.45
CA ALA A 16 -11.12 -9.38 -27.62
C ALA A 16 -11.57 -8.73 -26.29
N PHE A 17 -11.57 -9.50 -25.19
CA PHE A 17 -11.84 -8.99 -23.85
C PHE A 17 -10.78 -8.00 -23.37
N GLU A 18 -9.49 -8.28 -23.59
CA GLU A 18 -8.39 -7.38 -23.22
C GLU A 18 -8.48 -6.05 -23.98
N VAL A 19 -8.83 -6.06 -25.26
CA VAL A 19 -9.04 -4.85 -26.06
C VAL A 19 -10.28 -4.06 -25.62
N ASP A 20 -11.43 -4.71 -25.36
CA ASP A 20 -12.62 -4.05 -24.80
C ASP A 20 -12.31 -3.37 -23.45
N LEU A 21 -11.62 -4.09 -22.57
CA LEU A 21 -11.22 -3.58 -21.26
C LEU A 21 -10.31 -2.35 -21.38
N LEU A 22 -9.33 -2.36 -22.28
CA LEU A 22 -8.44 -1.21 -22.52
C LEU A 22 -9.21 -0.02 -23.08
N ASN A 23 -10.09 -0.22 -24.06
CA ASN A 23 -10.94 0.83 -24.62
C ASN A 23 -11.79 1.48 -23.52
N ARG A 24 -12.42 0.68 -22.66
CA ARG A 24 -13.22 1.16 -21.52
C ARG A 24 -12.38 1.80 -20.42
N ALA A 25 -11.12 1.38 -20.26
CA ALA A 25 -10.18 1.96 -19.30
C ALA A 25 -9.73 3.38 -19.69
N THR A 26 -9.78 3.75 -20.99
CA THR A 26 -9.54 5.15 -21.41
C THR A 26 -10.56 6.12 -20.81
N VAL A 27 -11.81 5.69 -20.64
CA VAL A 27 -12.91 6.46 -20.05
C VAL A 27 -12.98 6.28 -18.53
N ASN A 28 -12.69 5.06 -18.03
CA ASN A 28 -12.69 4.76 -16.59
C ASN A 28 -11.43 3.98 -16.18
N PRO A 29 -10.34 4.68 -15.78
CA PRO A 29 -9.08 4.05 -15.39
C PRO A 29 -9.19 3.05 -14.21
N LYS A 30 -10.27 3.07 -13.40
CA LYS A 30 -10.44 2.08 -12.33
C LYS A 30 -10.63 0.66 -12.86
N LEU A 31 -11.15 0.49 -14.08
CA LEU A 31 -11.33 -0.83 -14.71
C LEU A 31 -10.00 -1.53 -14.99
N PHE A 32 -8.95 -0.76 -15.33
CA PHE A 32 -7.59 -1.25 -15.51
C PHE A 32 -7.06 -1.98 -14.27
N TYR A 33 -7.26 -1.40 -13.08
CA TYR A 33 -6.83 -1.98 -11.81
C TYR A 33 -7.74 -3.07 -11.27
N GLY A 34 -9.02 -3.07 -11.66
CA GLY A 34 -9.99 -4.07 -11.24
C GLY A 34 -9.67 -5.48 -11.74
N ASN A 35 -9.35 -5.62 -13.04
CA ASN A 35 -9.17 -6.93 -13.67
C ASN A 35 -7.95 -7.73 -13.12
N PRO A 36 -6.72 -7.17 -13.01
CA PRO A 36 -5.61 -7.88 -12.37
C PRO A 36 -5.94 -8.28 -10.93
N ARG A 37 -6.50 -7.35 -10.15
CA ARG A 37 -6.84 -7.57 -8.74
C ARG A 37 -7.91 -8.64 -8.54
N GLN A 38 -8.86 -8.78 -9.47
CA GLN A 38 -9.84 -9.87 -9.46
C GLN A 38 -9.25 -11.23 -9.85
N ASN A 39 -8.18 -11.23 -10.65
CA ASN A 39 -7.50 -12.47 -11.05
C ASN A 39 -6.35 -12.89 -10.14
N THR A 40 -5.81 -11.99 -9.30
CA THR A 40 -4.80 -12.29 -8.28
C THR A 40 -5.37 -12.41 -6.86
N ARG A 41 -6.67 -12.14 -6.66
CA ARG A 41 -7.35 -12.47 -5.39
C ARG A 41 -7.46 -13.98 -5.27
N ASN A 42 -7.18 -14.52 -4.08
CA ASN A 42 -7.53 -15.89 -3.72
C ASN A 42 -9.04 -16.06 -3.97
N LYS A 43 -9.37 -17.07 -4.79
CA LYS A 43 -10.75 -17.49 -5.08
C LYS A 43 -11.12 -18.75 -4.29
N ASP A 44 -10.19 -19.23 -3.47
CA ASP A 44 -10.39 -20.36 -2.58
C ASP A 44 -11.48 -19.98 -1.58
N PRO A 45 -12.61 -20.71 -1.52
CA PRO A 45 -13.64 -20.46 -0.52
C PRO A 45 -13.05 -20.73 0.87
N ILE A 46 -13.58 -20.04 1.89
CA ILE A 46 -13.21 -20.34 3.28
C ILE A 46 -13.50 -21.83 3.52
N PRO A 47 -12.50 -22.62 3.99
CA PRO A 47 -12.68 -24.04 4.27
C PRO A 47 -13.89 -24.31 5.15
N LEU A 48 -14.44 -25.52 5.04
CA LEU A 48 -15.58 -25.95 5.85
C LEU A 48 -15.24 -25.80 7.34
N LEU A 49 -15.98 -24.94 8.05
CA LEU A 49 -15.84 -24.78 9.49
C LEU A 49 -16.79 -25.76 10.19
N ARG A 50 -16.37 -26.31 11.32
CA ARG A 50 -17.21 -27.15 12.19
C ARG A 50 -17.43 -26.44 13.50
N THR A 51 -18.69 -26.34 13.93
CA THR A 51 -19.01 -25.89 15.28
C THR A 51 -18.64 -26.96 16.31
N VAL A 52 -18.66 -26.61 17.59
CA VAL A 52 -18.33 -27.55 18.69
C VAL A 52 -19.35 -28.68 18.82
N GLU A 53 -20.57 -28.49 18.31
CA GLU A 53 -21.63 -29.51 18.18
C GLU A 53 -21.42 -30.43 16.96
N GLY A 54 -20.37 -30.20 16.16
CA GLY A 54 -20.05 -30.99 14.96
C GLY A 54 -20.86 -30.61 13.72
N ILE A 55 -21.51 -29.45 13.71
CA ILE A 55 -22.31 -28.97 12.56
C ILE A 55 -21.38 -28.32 11.52
N ASP A 56 -21.51 -28.76 10.26
CA ASP A 56 -20.75 -28.25 9.11
C ASP A 56 -21.30 -26.91 8.61
N LEU A 57 -20.54 -25.83 8.78
CA LEU A 57 -20.88 -24.49 8.28
C LEU A 57 -20.47 -24.35 6.81
N THR A 58 -21.46 -24.41 5.92
CA THR A 58 -21.27 -24.35 4.46
C THR A 58 -21.35 -22.93 3.89
N GLU A 59 -22.25 -22.10 4.41
CA GLU A 59 -22.50 -20.73 3.95
C GLU A 59 -21.49 -19.71 4.52
N ASP A 60 -20.93 -18.86 3.67
CA ASP A 60 -19.86 -17.91 4.05
C ASP A 60 -20.32 -16.83 5.03
N GLY A 61 -21.60 -16.44 5.04
CA GLY A 61 -22.16 -15.54 6.05
C GLY A 61 -22.10 -16.16 7.45
N VAL A 62 -22.62 -17.38 7.58
CA VAL A 62 -22.61 -18.12 8.86
C VAL A 62 -21.17 -18.41 9.34
N LYS A 63 -20.23 -18.69 8.43
CA LYS A 63 -18.80 -18.78 8.77
C LYS A 63 -18.24 -17.47 9.31
N ALA A 64 -18.60 -16.33 8.71
CA ALA A 64 -18.13 -15.02 9.14
C ALA A 64 -18.68 -14.64 10.53
N ASP A 65 -19.96 -14.92 10.79
CA ASP A 65 -20.58 -14.71 12.10
C ASP A 65 -19.93 -15.58 13.18
N HIS A 66 -19.75 -16.89 12.91
CA HIS A 66 -19.09 -17.81 13.84
C HIS A 66 -17.64 -17.41 14.16
N LEU A 67 -16.88 -16.96 13.16
CA LEU A 67 -15.54 -16.41 13.37
C LEU A 67 -15.57 -15.11 14.20
N SER A 68 -16.56 -14.23 13.96
CA SER A 68 -16.75 -13.00 14.72
C SER A 68 -17.04 -13.28 16.20
N GLU A 69 -17.93 -14.23 16.49
CA GLU A 69 -18.20 -14.71 17.85
C GLU A 69 -16.95 -15.28 18.52
N PHE A 70 -16.20 -16.13 17.81
CA PHE A 70 -14.95 -16.69 18.31
C PHE A 70 -13.93 -15.59 18.66
N PHE A 71 -13.70 -14.63 17.76
CA PHE A 71 -12.78 -13.52 18.04
C PHE A 71 -13.25 -12.63 19.19
N GLN A 72 -14.56 -12.37 19.32
CA GLN A 72 -15.11 -11.66 20.48
C GLN A 72 -14.89 -12.43 21.78
N SER A 73 -14.98 -13.78 21.76
CA SER A 73 -14.79 -14.60 22.96
C SER A 73 -13.36 -14.56 23.54
N VAL A 74 -12.34 -14.35 22.70
CA VAL A 74 -10.94 -14.24 23.15
C VAL A 74 -10.55 -12.84 23.64
N PHE A 75 -11.36 -11.81 23.37
CA PHE A 75 -11.17 -10.47 23.93
C PHE A 75 -11.69 -10.40 25.37
N THR A 76 -10.85 -10.79 26.32
CA THR A 76 -11.11 -10.55 27.74
C THR A 76 -10.86 -9.07 28.08
N LYS A 77 -11.57 -8.56 29.10
CA LYS A 77 -11.22 -7.28 29.72
C LYS A 77 -10.04 -7.50 30.65
N GLU A 78 -8.83 -7.41 30.12
CA GLU A 78 -7.59 -7.48 30.90
C GLU A 78 -7.58 -6.36 31.97
N THR A 79 -7.79 -6.73 33.23
CA THR A 79 -7.69 -5.81 34.36
C THR A 79 -6.22 -5.61 34.70
N SER A 80 -5.68 -4.41 34.41
CA SER A 80 -4.31 -3.98 34.76
C SER A 80 -3.23 -4.99 34.35
N TYR A 81 -2.59 -4.79 33.19
CA TYR A 81 -1.37 -5.52 32.84
C TYR A 81 -0.38 -5.46 34.00
N ASP A 82 -0.19 -6.59 34.67
CA ASP A 82 0.88 -6.78 35.63
C ASP A 82 2.15 -6.97 34.80
N TYR A 83 2.72 -5.84 34.38
CA TYR A 83 3.98 -5.84 33.66
C TYR A 83 4.98 -6.59 34.54
N PRO A 84 5.62 -7.68 34.06
CA PRO A 84 6.71 -8.26 34.82
C PRO A 84 7.72 -7.13 35.04
N THR A 85 8.06 -6.86 36.30
CA THR A 85 9.05 -5.83 36.63
C THR A 85 10.35 -6.21 35.97
N ASN A 86 10.60 -5.64 34.79
CA ASN A 86 11.81 -5.88 34.03
C ASN A 86 12.97 -5.52 34.96
N GLY A 87 13.76 -6.52 35.38
CA GLY A 87 14.84 -6.38 36.37
C GLY A 87 16.03 -5.54 35.90
N PHE A 88 15.85 -4.72 34.87
CA PHE A 88 16.76 -3.66 34.49
C PHE A 88 16.56 -2.50 35.45
N GLU A 89 17.49 -2.35 36.40
CA GLU A 89 17.62 -1.09 37.13
C GLU A 89 17.76 0.07 36.13
N VAL A 90 16.77 0.96 36.10
CA VAL A 90 16.78 2.18 35.26
C VAL A 90 17.64 3.26 35.94
N ASN A 91 18.85 2.90 36.34
CA ASN A 91 19.79 3.73 37.10
C ASN A 91 20.76 4.51 36.19
N THR A 92 20.80 4.24 34.88
CA THR A 92 21.70 4.92 33.93
C THR A 92 20.94 5.96 33.10
N ILE A 93 20.67 7.12 33.70
CA ILE A 93 20.30 8.31 32.94
C ILE A 93 21.55 8.78 32.18
N ILE A 94 21.51 8.75 30.85
CA ILE A 94 22.59 9.31 30.02
C ILE A 94 22.45 10.83 30.02
N GLU A 95 23.09 11.51 30.99
CA GLU A 95 22.97 12.95 31.17
C GLU A 95 23.48 13.77 29.98
N THR A 96 24.55 13.33 29.32
CA THR A 96 25.18 14.09 28.23
C THR A 96 25.69 13.21 27.11
N VAL A 97 25.28 13.51 25.87
CA VAL A 97 25.82 12.91 24.64
C VAL A 97 26.56 13.99 23.86
N HIS A 98 27.87 13.81 23.67
CA HIS A 98 28.69 14.74 22.89
C HIS A 98 28.78 14.30 21.43
N PHE A 99 28.29 15.15 20.53
CA PHE A 99 28.51 15.00 19.09
C PHE A 99 29.65 15.93 18.65
N THR A 100 30.71 15.37 18.08
CA THR A 100 31.78 16.19 17.49
C THR A 100 31.35 16.71 16.12
N GLU A 101 31.75 17.93 15.77
CA GLU A 101 31.46 18.55 14.48
C GLU A 101 31.89 17.67 13.30
N THR A 102 33.04 17.01 13.41
CA THR A 102 33.55 16.05 12.42
C THR A 102 32.63 14.85 12.21
N THR A 103 31.97 14.34 13.26
CA THR A 103 31.00 13.24 13.16
C THR A 103 29.72 13.73 12.50
N VAL A 104 29.22 14.91 12.90
CA VAL A 104 28.02 15.52 12.31
C VAL A 104 28.22 15.78 10.81
N LEU A 105 29.35 16.37 10.42
CA LEU A 105 29.69 16.62 9.02
C LEU A 105 29.81 15.32 8.20
N LYS A 106 30.42 14.27 8.76
CA LYS A 106 30.54 12.97 8.09
C LYS A 106 29.18 12.35 7.80
N GLU A 107 28.27 12.34 8.77
CA GLU A 107 26.91 11.80 8.59
C GLU A 107 26.10 12.64 7.62
N LEU A 108 26.21 13.98 7.66
CA LEU A 108 25.56 14.87 6.69
C LEU A 108 26.04 14.63 5.25
N LEU A 109 27.35 14.43 5.04
CA LEU A 109 27.92 14.09 3.72
C LEU A 109 27.57 12.67 3.26
N GLY A 110 27.21 11.76 4.17
CA GLY A 110 26.75 10.40 3.87
C GLY A 110 25.28 10.29 3.47
N LEU A 111 24.50 11.38 3.56
CA LEU A 111 23.09 11.38 3.20
C LEU A 111 22.89 11.18 1.69
N LYS A 112 22.12 10.16 1.31
CA LYS A 112 21.70 9.96 -0.08
C LYS A 112 20.81 11.11 -0.53
N GLU A 113 21.12 11.69 -1.68
CA GLU A 113 20.33 12.75 -2.34
C GLU A 113 18.88 12.31 -2.68
N SER A 114 18.63 11.00 -2.75
CA SER A 114 17.28 10.42 -2.89
C SER A 114 16.44 10.46 -1.60
N ASN A 115 17.04 10.74 -0.45
CA ASN A 115 16.30 11.06 0.77
C ASN A 115 15.81 12.51 0.66
N SER A 116 14.53 12.75 0.99
CA SER A 116 13.86 14.04 0.74
C SER A 116 14.71 15.25 1.15
N PRO A 117 15.03 16.17 0.23
CA PRO A 117 15.93 17.29 0.54
C PRO A 117 15.31 18.25 1.54
N GLY A 118 16.12 18.68 2.51
CA GLY A 118 16.01 19.98 3.14
C GLY A 118 17.33 20.71 2.91
N PRO A 119 17.32 21.73 2.06
CA PRO A 119 17.59 23.09 2.53
C PRO A 119 16.51 24.10 2.03
N ASP A 120 16.24 25.22 2.71
CA ASP A 120 16.62 25.64 4.07
C ASP A 120 15.39 26.05 4.91
N GLU A 121 14.20 26.07 4.33
CA GLU A 121 13.00 26.49 5.04
C GLU A 121 12.62 25.44 6.10
N VAL A 122 12.77 25.83 7.37
CA VAL A 122 12.25 25.11 8.55
C VAL A 122 10.84 24.61 8.24
N ARG A 123 10.77 23.29 7.98
CA ARG A 123 9.58 22.48 7.63
C ARG A 123 8.31 23.33 7.71
N LEU A 124 7.71 23.73 6.58
CA LEU A 124 6.53 24.62 6.61
C LEU A 124 5.41 24.09 7.52
N TRP A 125 5.31 22.78 7.74
CA TRP A 125 4.44 22.18 8.75
C TRP A 125 4.88 22.45 10.21
N LYS A 126 6.19 22.41 10.54
CA LYS A 126 6.72 22.87 11.84
C LYS A 126 6.44 24.36 12.04
N LYS A 127 6.72 25.21 11.05
CA LYS A 127 6.44 26.66 11.12
C LYS A 127 4.94 26.96 11.25
N SER A 128 4.10 26.16 10.58
CA SER A 128 2.64 26.17 10.72
C SER A 128 2.16 25.67 12.08
N LEU A 129 2.87 24.75 12.74
CA LEU A 129 2.59 24.31 14.10
C LEU A 129 3.06 25.34 15.15
N SER A 130 4.25 25.92 14.98
CA SER A 130 4.88 26.80 15.97
C SER A 130 4.30 28.21 15.98
N ASN A 131 3.99 28.78 14.81
CA ASN A 131 3.58 30.18 14.71
C ASN A 131 2.06 30.33 14.62
N GLY A 132 1.32 29.27 14.27
CA GLY A 132 -0.14 29.25 14.13
C GLY A 132 -0.74 30.15 13.04
N THR A 133 0.01 31.12 12.49
CA THR A 133 -0.49 32.20 11.65
C THR A 133 -1.18 31.71 10.36
N PRO A 134 -2.27 32.35 9.91
CA PRO A 134 -2.95 31.99 8.66
C PRO A 134 -2.01 31.97 7.44
N ALA A 135 -1.03 32.87 7.40
CA ALA A 135 -0.02 32.92 6.35
C ALA A 135 0.86 31.64 6.30
N SER A 136 1.34 31.16 7.46
CA SER A 136 2.18 29.96 7.52
C SER A 136 1.40 28.68 7.16
N GLN A 137 0.15 28.58 7.63
CA GLN A 137 -0.77 27.50 7.24
C GLN A 137 -1.06 27.49 5.73
N ASN A 138 -1.29 28.65 5.13
CA ASN A 138 -1.59 28.76 3.69
C ASN A 138 -0.36 28.45 2.83
N ALA A 139 0.84 28.90 3.22
CA ALA A 139 2.10 28.51 2.56
C ALA A 139 2.30 26.98 2.55
N TYR A 140 2.11 26.32 3.70
CA TYR A 140 2.17 24.86 3.80
C TYR A 140 1.12 24.17 2.91
N LYS A 141 -0.15 24.62 2.97
CA LYS A 141 -1.24 24.06 2.14
C LYS A 141 -0.95 24.20 0.65
N MET A 142 -0.44 25.34 0.19
CA MET A 142 -0.08 25.57 -1.21
C MET A 142 1.02 24.62 -1.68
N GLN A 143 2.11 24.48 -0.93
CA GLN A 143 3.19 23.56 -1.30
C GLN A 143 2.73 22.10 -1.29
N ARG A 144 1.98 21.67 -0.26
CA ARG A 144 1.37 20.32 -0.21
C ARG A 144 0.48 20.06 -1.43
N ASN A 145 -0.35 21.01 -1.83
CA ASN A 145 -1.24 20.86 -2.99
C ASN A 145 -0.47 20.87 -4.32
N ARG A 146 0.60 21.68 -4.44
CA ARG A 146 1.52 21.67 -5.59
C ARG A 146 2.18 20.31 -5.78
N VAL A 147 2.73 19.73 -4.71
CA VAL A 147 3.36 18.39 -4.72
C VAL A 147 2.34 17.30 -5.03
N LYS A 148 1.15 17.32 -4.41
CA LYS A 148 0.05 16.40 -4.75
C LYS A 148 -0.33 16.47 -6.23
N GLY A 149 -0.49 17.69 -6.76
CA GLY A 149 -0.81 17.90 -8.18
C GLY A 149 0.29 17.40 -9.12
N LEU A 150 1.56 17.52 -8.74
CA LEU A 150 2.68 16.96 -9.49
C LEU A 150 2.62 15.43 -9.50
N ILE A 151 2.48 14.78 -8.33
CA ILE A 151 2.36 13.32 -8.21
C ILE A 151 1.21 12.78 -9.07
N VAL A 152 0.04 13.43 -9.02
CA VAL A 152 -1.13 13.03 -9.82
C VAL A 152 -0.84 13.15 -11.33
N ARG A 153 -0.26 14.27 -11.79
CA ARG A 153 0.08 14.45 -13.21
C ARG A 153 1.14 13.46 -13.70
N THR A 154 2.22 13.27 -12.94
CA THR A 154 3.29 12.32 -13.29
C THR A 154 2.75 10.89 -13.34
N ARG A 155 1.88 10.51 -12.41
CA ARG A 155 1.20 9.21 -12.41
C ARG A 155 0.27 9.05 -13.62
N GLN A 156 -0.55 10.05 -13.94
CA GLN A 156 -1.43 10.02 -15.11
C GLN A 156 -0.65 9.94 -16.43
N ALA A 157 0.46 10.69 -16.56
CA ALA A 157 1.33 10.62 -17.72
C ALA A 157 1.96 9.23 -17.89
N PHE A 158 2.39 8.60 -16.79
CA PHE A 158 2.87 7.22 -16.80
C PHE A 158 1.77 6.20 -17.16
N GLU A 159 0.55 6.36 -16.60
CA GLU A 159 -0.60 5.50 -16.94
C GLU A 159 -0.94 5.58 -18.44
N VAL A 160 -0.91 6.78 -19.04
CA VAL A 160 -1.15 6.99 -20.48
C VAL A 160 -0.02 6.41 -21.35
N ASP A 161 1.25 6.64 -21.02
CA ASP A 161 2.39 6.02 -21.72
C ASP A 161 2.31 4.48 -21.69
N LEU A 162 2.04 3.92 -20.51
CA LEU A 162 1.89 2.48 -20.34
C LEU A 162 0.73 1.93 -21.17
N LEU A 163 -0.43 2.61 -21.19
CA LEU A 163 -1.59 2.17 -21.97
C LEU A 163 -1.27 2.18 -23.47
N ASN A 164 -0.66 3.25 -23.96
CA ASN A 164 -0.22 3.37 -25.35
C ASN A 164 0.73 2.23 -25.74
N ARG A 165 1.74 1.94 -24.90
CA ARG A 165 2.69 0.86 -25.12
C ARG A 165 2.07 -0.54 -24.98
N ALA A 166 1.06 -0.69 -24.13
CA ALA A 166 0.32 -1.94 -23.95
C ALA A 166 -0.55 -2.31 -25.17
N THR A 167 -1.00 -1.34 -25.98
CA THR A 167 -1.68 -1.63 -27.26
C THR A 167 -0.77 -2.39 -28.24
N VAL A 168 0.54 -2.11 -28.22
CA VAL A 168 1.55 -2.75 -29.06
C VAL A 168 2.09 -4.03 -28.40
N ASN A 169 2.28 -4.03 -27.08
CA ASN A 169 2.76 -5.19 -26.33
C ASN A 169 1.97 -5.40 -25.02
N PRO A 170 0.90 -6.22 -25.05
CA PRO A 170 0.10 -6.54 -23.87
C PRO A 170 0.87 -7.20 -22.72
N LYS A 171 2.10 -7.71 -22.93
CA LYS A 171 2.90 -8.29 -21.84
C LYS A 171 3.39 -7.24 -20.82
N LEU A 172 3.52 -5.98 -21.23
CA LEU A 172 3.92 -4.88 -20.34
C LEU A 172 2.91 -4.64 -19.21
N PHE A 173 1.62 -4.92 -19.46
CA PHE A 173 0.54 -4.87 -18.46
C PHE A 173 0.79 -5.86 -17.30
N TYR A 174 1.13 -7.11 -17.62
CA TYR A 174 1.34 -8.15 -16.62
C TYR A 174 2.61 -7.95 -15.79
N GLY A 175 3.67 -7.39 -16.40
CA GLY A 175 4.91 -7.07 -15.67
C GLY A 175 4.67 -6.09 -14.51
N LEU A 176 3.89 -5.02 -14.75
CA LEU A 176 3.53 -4.05 -13.71
C LEU A 176 2.64 -4.67 -12.63
N ALA A 177 1.65 -5.46 -13.04
CA ALA A 177 0.75 -6.14 -12.09
C ALA A 177 1.51 -7.12 -11.17
N LEU A 178 2.57 -7.77 -11.67
CA LEU A 178 3.43 -8.64 -10.87
C LEU A 178 4.36 -7.84 -9.94
N SER A 179 4.90 -6.69 -10.37
CA SER A 179 5.78 -5.87 -9.50
C SER A 179 5.06 -5.30 -8.28
N TYR A 180 3.75 -5.00 -8.37
CA TYR A 180 2.97 -4.61 -7.20
C TYR A 180 2.82 -5.73 -6.16
N ASN A 181 2.90 -7.00 -6.57
CA ASN A 181 2.85 -8.14 -5.65
C ASN A 181 4.23 -8.47 -5.07
N SER A 182 5.34 -8.27 -5.80
CA SER A 182 6.69 -8.46 -5.25
C SER A 182 7.08 -7.43 -4.20
N HIS A 183 6.51 -6.22 -4.27
CA HIS A 183 6.71 -5.16 -3.26
C HIS A 183 5.64 -5.12 -2.15
N ALA A 184 4.65 -6.03 -2.18
CA ALA A 184 3.63 -6.12 -1.14
C ALA A 184 4.22 -6.45 0.25
N GLY A 185 5.40 -7.08 0.32
CA GLY A 185 6.16 -7.29 1.56
C GLY A 185 7.05 -6.13 2.02
N VAL A 186 6.99 -4.95 1.37
CA VAL A 186 7.89 -3.80 1.67
C VAL A 186 7.13 -2.49 1.93
N PHE A 187 5.87 -2.37 1.51
CA PHE A 187 5.10 -1.12 1.64
C PHE A 187 4.25 -0.96 2.92
N GLU A 188 4.23 -1.93 3.84
CA GLU A 188 3.52 -1.78 5.13
C GLU A 188 4.17 -0.76 6.09
N VAL A 189 5.38 -0.26 5.81
CA VAL A 189 6.10 0.67 6.70
C VAL A 189 5.70 2.15 6.53
N PHE A 190 4.81 2.48 5.59
CA PHE A 190 4.32 3.86 5.39
C PHE A 190 2.80 3.96 5.33
N THR A 191 2.13 3.54 6.41
CA THR A 191 0.82 4.08 6.79
C THR A 191 0.79 4.30 8.31
N ILE A 192 1.07 5.54 8.71
CA ILE A 192 0.72 6.14 10.01
C ILE A 192 -0.18 7.35 9.69
#